data_AF-A0A7L2FPU2-F1
#
_entry.id   AF-A0A7L2FPU2-F1
#
_cell.length_a   1.000
_cell.length_b   1.000
_cell.length_c   1.000
_cell.angle_alpha   90.00
_cell.angle_beta   90.00
_cell.angle_gamma   90.00
#
_symmetry.space_group_name_H-M   'P 1'
#
loop_
_entity.id
_entity.type
_entity.pdbx_description
1 polymer ?
#
loop_
_entity_poly.entity_id
_entity_poly.type
_entity_poly.pdbx_seq_one_letter_code
_entity_poly.pdbx_strand_id
1 'polypeptide(L)'
;GICGSCAMNIAGGNTLACIKKIDSDLSKVTKIYPLPHMYVVKDLVPEPGGTTRTMGGPQGPWGGPQGAWGDHKDHGGTTKNMDGLYECILCACCSTSCPSYWWNGDKYLGPAVLMQ
;
A
#
# COMPACT_ATOMS: atom_id res chain seq x y z
N GLY A 1 -11.30 3.21 5.85
CA GLY A 1 -10.98 2.33 4.72
C GLY A 1 -9.91 1.36 5.16
N ILE A 2 -10.29 0.12 5.46
CA ILE A 2 -9.43 -0.86 6.14
C ILE A 2 -8.88 -1.94 5.20
N CYS A 3 -9.63 -2.32 4.16
CA CYS A 3 -9.23 -3.38 3.25
C CYS A 3 -8.26 -2.94 2.13
N GLY A 4 -8.07 -1.63 1.94
CA GLY A 4 -7.18 -1.08 0.92
C GLY A 4 -7.67 -1.15 -0.54
N SER A 5 -8.83 -1.77 -0.81
CA SER A 5 -9.27 -2.09 -2.19
C SER A 5 -9.60 -0.89 -3.08
N CYS A 6 -10.10 0.21 -2.51
CA CYS A 6 -10.56 1.39 -3.26
C CYS A 6 -9.47 2.46 -3.44
N ALA A 7 -8.21 2.04 -3.56
CA ALA A 7 -7.08 2.91 -3.80
C ALA A 7 -7.10 3.43 -5.24
N MET A 8 -7.10 4.75 -5.41
CA MET A 8 -7.11 5.43 -6.70
C MET A 8 -6.57 6.86 -6.57
N ASN A 9 -6.30 7.53 -7.69
CA ASN A 9 -5.90 8.93 -7.69
C ASN A 9 -7.14 9.83 -7.81
N ILE A 10 -7.41 10.62 -6.77
CA ILE A 10 -8.56 11.54 -6.68
C ILE A 10 -8.03 12.95 -6.51
N ALA A 11 -8.41 13.84 -7.43
CA ALA A 11 -7.97 15.24 -7.44
C ALA A 11 -6.43 15.40 -7.38
N GLY A 12 -5.70 14.50 -8.06
CA GLY A 12 -4.24 14.52 -8.15
C GLY A 12 -3.51 13.76 -7.04
N GLY A 13 -4.21 13.31 -5.98
CA GLY A 13 -3.60 12.57 -4.87
C GLY A 13 -4.05 11.11 -4.79
N ASN A 14 -3.13 10.20 -4.48
CA ASN A 14 -3.46 8.81 -4.20
C ASN A 14 -4.16 8.70 -2.85
N THR A 15 -5.35 8.12 -2.82
CA THR A 15 -6.15 8.01 -1.59
C THR A 15 -7.14 6.85 -1.68
N LEU A 16 -7.84 6.58 -0.57
CA LEU A 16 -8.91 5.61 -0.51
C LEU A 16 -10.24 6.31 -0.77
N ALA A 17 -10.94 5.94 -1.84
CA ALA A 17 -12.19 6.57 -2.22
C ALA A 17 -13.25 6.53 -1.10
N CYS A 18 -13.36 5.41 -0.38
CA CYS A 18 -14.37 5.23 0.67
C CYS A 18 -14.26 6.19 1.87
N ILE A 19 -13.13 6.88 2.04
CA ILE A 19 -12.91 7.86 3.11
C ILE A 19 -12.53 9.25 2.59
N LYS A 20 -12.45 9.42 1.27
CA LYS A 20 -12.20 10.73 0.66
C LYS A 20 -13.53 11.47 0.54
N LYS A 21 -13.68 12.55 1.29
CA LYS A 21 -14.86 13.43 1.19
C LYS A 21 -14.95 14.03 -0.22
N ILE A 22 -16.17 14.07 -0.74
CA ILE A 22 -16.49 14.77 -1.99
C ILE A 22 -16.32 16.27 -1.76
N ASP A 23 -15.70 16.96 -2.72
CA ASP A 23 -15.62 18.42 -2.70
C ASP A 23 -17.02 19.01 -2.92
N SER A 24 -17.48 19.86 -1.99
CA SER A 24 -18.79 20.51 -2.06
C SER A 24 -18.83 21.67 -3.04
N ASP A 25 -17.68 22.12 -3.55
CA ASP A 25 -17.59 23.18 -4.54
C ASP A 25 -18.03 22.68 -5.93
N LEU A 26 -19.28 22.97 -6.28
CA LEU A 26 -19.89 22.58 -7.56
C LEU A 26 -19.24 23.23 -8.79
N SER A 27 -18.40 24.25 -8.61
CA SER A 27 -17.65 24.88 -9.71
C SER A 27 -16.44 24.05 -10.14
N LYS A 28 -16.00 23.08 -9.32
CA LYS A 28 -14.82 22.25 -9.58
C LYS A 28 -15.19 20.86 -10.07
N VAL A 29 -14.50 20.44 -11.13
CA VAL A 29 -14.57 19.05 -11.62
C VAL A 29 -13.53 18.21 -10.90
N THR A 30 -13.97 17.24 -10.09
CA THR A 30 -13.08 16.27 -9.46
C THR A 30 -12.67 15.20 -10.47
N LYS A 31 -11.36 15.14 -10.79
CA LYS A 31 -10.80 14.11 -11.67
C LYS A 31 -10.45 12.86 -10.87
N ILE A 32 -10.78 11.70 -11.41
CA ILE A 32 -10.48 10.39 -10.82
C ILE A 32 -9.74 9.56 -11.86
N TYR A 33 -8.60 9.01 -11.46
CA TYR A 33 -7.74 8.15 -12.27
C TYR A 33 -7.39 6.87 -11.50
N PRO A 34 -7.05 5.77 -12.18
CA PRO A 34 -6.43 4.62 -11.52
C PRO A 34 -5.12 5.02 -10.84
N LEU A 35 -4.57 4.14 -9.99
CA LEU A 35 -3.26 4.38 -9.39
C LEU A 35 -2.19 4.63 -10.48
N PRO A 36 -1.29 5.61 -10.29
CA PRO A 36 -0.31 5.97 -11.30
C PRO A 36 0.65 4.83 -11.62
N HIS A 37 1.12 4.81 -12.88
CA HIS A 37 2.17 3.90 -13.36
C HIS A 37 1.89 2.41 -13.10
N MET A 38 0.62 2.03 -13.20
CA MET A 38 0.20 0.63 -13.18
C MET A 38 -0.55 0.30 -14.47
N TYR A 39 -0.42 -0.94 -14.93
CA TYR A 39 -1.22 -1.44 -16.04
C TYR A 39 -2.70 -1.43 -15.65
N VAL A 40 -3.56 -0.90 -16.52
CA VAL A 40 -5.00 -0.81 -16.25
C VAL A 40 -5.69 -2.00 -16.91
N VAL A 41 -6.38 -2.82 -16.12
CA VAL A 41 -7.19 -3.92 -16.66
C VAL A 41 -8.42 -3.34 -17.35
N LYS A 42 -9.16 -2.51 -16.63
CA LYS A 42 -10.34 -1.78 -17.13
C LYS A 42 -10.70 -0.64 -16.19
N ASP A 43 -11.15 0.49 -16.74
CA ASP A 43 -11.64 1.65 -15.99
C ASP A 43 -10.64 2.12 -14.91
N LEU A 44 -11.00 2.02 -13.63
CA LEU A 44 -10.18 2.39 -12.48
C LEU A 44 -9.49 1.21 -11.82
N VAL A 45 -9.53 0.01 -12.42
CA VAL A 45 -8.98 -1.23 -11.86
C VAL A 45 -7.60 -1.48 -12.46
N PRO A 46 -6.52 -1.28 -11.69
CA PRO A 46 -5.19 -1.66 -12.12
C PRO A 46 -4.97 -3.17 -12.04
N GLU A 47 -3.95 -3.68 -12.72
CA GLU A 47 -3.57 -5.07 -12.68
C GLU A 47 -3.05 -5.46 -11.28
N PRO A 48 -3.68 -6.43 -10.59
CA PRO A 48 -3.24 -6.86 -9.26
C PRO A 48 -1.87 -7.56 -9.27
N GLY A 49 -1.49 -8.19 -10.39
CA GLY A 49 -0.37 -9.13 -10.46
C GLY A 49 1.01 -8.49 -10.26
N GLY A 50 1.22 -7.26 -10.73
CA GLY A 50 2.47 -6.52 -10.55
C GLY A 50 2.70 -6.10 -9.11
N THR A 51 1.69 -5.54 -8.45
CA THR A 51 1.77 -4.97 -7.10
C THR A 51 1.84 -6.05 -6.02
N THR A 52 1.10 -7.15 -6.18
CA THR A 52 1.01 -8.21 -5.16
C THR A 52 2.32 -9.01 -5.04
N ARG A 53 3.05 -9.21 -6.14
CA ARG A 53 4.35 -9.91 -6.12
C ARG A 53 5.44 -9.09 -5.42
N THR A 54 5.47 -7.78 -5.63
CA THR A 54 6.41 -6.91 -4.91
C THR A 54 6.03 -6.78 -3.44
N MET A 55 4.72 -6.68 -3.13
CA MET A 55 4.20 -6.51 -1.76
C MET A 55 4.25 -7.76 -0.88
N GLY A 56 4.37 -8.95 -1.47
CA GLY A 56 4.58 -10.19 -0.73
C GLY A 56 6.03 -10.41 -0.27
N GLY A 57 6.99 -9.62 -0.76
CA GLY A 57 8.42 -9.79 -0.50
C GLY A 57 9.02 -11.09 -1.10
N PRO A 58 10.36 -11.19 -1.25
CA PRO A 58 11.03 -12.45 -1.61
C PRO A 58 11.00 -13.48 -0.47
N GLN A 59 10.90 -12.99 0.76
CA GLN A 59 10.76 -13.75 1.98
C GLN A 59 9.31 -13.50 2.41
N GLY A 60 8.45 -14.51 2.38
CA GLY A 60 7.10 -14.33 2.93
C GLY A 60 7.16 -13.81 4.38
N PRO A 61 6.09 -13.23 4.93
CA PRO A 61 6.08 -12.59 6.25
C PRO A 61 6.34 -13.54 7.43
N TRP A 62 6.70 -14.80 7.15
CA TRP A 62 6.85 -15.89 8.08
C TRP A 62 8.31 -16.38 8.09
N GLY A 63 9.24 -15.46 8.37
CA GLY A 63 10.66 -15.74 8.52
C GLY A 63 11.11 -15.81 9.98
N GLY A 64 10.39 -16.55 10.82
CA GLY A 64 10.84 -16.83 12.20
C GLY A 64 11.90 -17.93 12.23
N PRO A 65 12.79 -17.96 13.25
CA PRO A 65 13.66 -19.11 13.48
C PRO A 65 12.83 -20.39 13.52
N GLN A 66 13.27 -21.42 12.81
CA GLN A 66 12.67 -22.76 12.86
C GLN A 66 12.99 -23.39 14.22
N GLY A 67 12.25 -23.01 15.25
CA GLY A 67 12.47 -23.50 16.60
C GLY A 67 11.67 -22.72 17.63
N ALA A 68 10.76 -23.43 18.30
CA ALA A 68 9.96 -22.99 19.44
C ALA A 68 8.93 -21.88 19.18
N TRP A 69 7.71 -22.30 18.84
CA TRP A 69 6.48 -21.55 19.11
C TRP A 69 6.21 -21.57 20.63
N GLY A 70 7.08 -20.92 21.40
CA GLY A 70 6.84 -20.63 22.81
C GLY A 70 6.21 -19.25 22.96
N ASP A 71 5.49 -19.02 24.07
CA ASP A 71 5.00 -17.68 24.44
C ASP A 71 6.18 -16.73 24.61
N HIS A 72 6.58 -16.06 23.53
CA HIS A 72 7.59 -15.03 23.55
C HIS A 72 7.00 -13.83 24.28
N LYS A 73 7.32 -13.69 25.57
CA LYS A 73 6.85 -12.56 26.36
C LYS A 73 7.48 -11.29 25.81
N ASP A 74 6.63 -10.39 25.30
CA ASP A 74 7.07 -9.07 24.88
C ASP A 74 7.55 -8.29 26.12
N HIS A 75 8.80 -7.82 26.08
CA HIS A 75 9.40 -7.04 27.15
C HIS A 75 8.96 -5.57 27.08
N GLY A 76 7.64 -5.29 27.14
CA GLY A 76 7.00 -4.00 27.45
C GLY A 76 7.31 -2.77 26.58
N GLY A 77 8.32 -2.85 25.71
CA GLY A 77 8.80 -1.78 24.84
C GLY A 77 9.02 -2.22 23.39
N THR A 78 9.02 -3.53 23.12
CA THR A 78 9.11 -4.09 21.76
C THR A 78 7.80 -3.90 20.98
N THR A 79 6.63 -4.00 21.63
CA THR A 79 5.32 -3.67 21.02
C THR A 79 5.25 -2.23 20.48
N LYS A 80 5.75 -1.25 21.24
CA LYS A 80 5.66 0.17 20.88
C LYS A 80 6.43 0.54 19.61
N ASN A 81 7.45 -0.26 19.26
CA ASN A 81 8.22 -0.05 18.03
C ASN A 81 7.47 -0.55 16.79
N MET A 82 6.43 -1.36 16.97
CA MET A 82 5.60 -1.87 15.86
C MET A 82 4.45 -0.91 15.52
N ASP A 83 4.06 -0.03 16.45
CA ASP A 83 3.04 1.00 16.21
C ASP A 83 3.49 1.91 15.05
N GLY A 84 2.65 2.02 14.03
CA GLY A 84 2.90 2.70 12.75
C GLY A 84 3.39 1.81 11.61
N LEU A 85 3.77 0.54 11.87
CA LEU A 85 4.23 -0.41 10.85
C LEU A 85 3.15 -1.44 10.49
N TYR A 86 2.55 -2.10 11.49
CA TYR A 86 1.59 -3.19 11.25
C TYR A 86 0.22 -2.71 10.76
N GLU A 87 -0.07 -1.42 10.90
CA GLU A 87 -1.31 -0.79 10.44
C GLU A 87 -1.36 -0.63 8.91
N CYS A 88 -0.28 -0.99 8.20
CA CYS A 88 -0.24 -1.01 6.75
C CYS A 88 -1.28 -1.98 6.17
N ILE A 89 -2.24 -1.44 5.42
CA ILE A 89 -3.34 -2.20 4.78
C ILE A 89 -3.03 -2.65 3.34
N LEU A 90 -1.77 -2.51 2.91
CA LEU A 90 -1.30 -2.91 1.57
C LEU A 90 -2.11 -2.32 0.40
N CYS A 91 -2.52 -1.04 0.49
CA CYS A 91 -3.31 -0.36 -0.54
C CYS A 91 -2.50 0.17 -1.74
N ALA A 92 -1.16 0.04 -1.71
CA ALA A 92 -0.22 0.52 -2.73
C ALA A 92 -0.20 2.04 -3.04
N CYS A 93 -0.98 2.88 -2.35
CA CYS A 93 -0.99 4.34 -2.56
C CYS A 93 0.40 4.97 -2.43
N CYS A 94 1.19 4.55 -1.43
CA CYS A 94 2.54 5.08 -1.21
C CYS A 94 3.50 4.68 -2.34
N SER A 95 3.57 3.39 -2.71
CA SER A 95 4.44 2.92 -3.79
C SER A 95 4.10 3.56 -5.13
N THR A 96 2.81 3.63 -5.47
CA THR A 96 2.34 4.25 -6.73
C THR A 96 2.35 5.77 -6.71
N SER A 97 2.76 6.40 -5.60
CA SER A 97 3.03 7.85 -5.54
C SER A 97 4.51 8.18 -5.73
N CYS A 98 5.39 7.18 -5.63
CA CYS A 98 6.83 7.34 -5.65
C CYS A 98 7.38 7.28 -7.08
N PRO A 99 8.00 8.34 -7.60
CA PRO A 99 8.61 8.33 -8.94
C PRO A 99 9.71 7.28 -9.09
N SER A 100 10.48 7.00 -8.03
CA SER A 100 11.50 5.93 -8.06
C SER A 100 10.89 4.56 -8.32
N TYR A 101 9.68 4.30 -7.79
CA TYR A 101 8.92 3.08 -8.05
C TYR A 101 8.31 3.06 -9.45
N TRP A 102 7.96 4.21 -10.01
CA TRP A 102 7.54 4.28 -11.41
C TRP A 102 8.68 3.85 -12.32
N TRP A 103 9.85 4.44 -12.17
CA TRP A 103 10.96 4.19 -13.09
C TRP A 103 11.63 2.83 -12.91
N ASN A 104 11.63 2.27 -11.69
CA ASN A 104 12.38 1.06 -11.36
C ASN A 104 11.55 0.07 -10.54
N GLY A 105 10.22 -0.01 -10.72
CA GLY A 105 9.37 -0.91 -9.94
C GLY A 105 9.67 -2.41 -10.09
N ASP A 106 10.48 -2.77 -11.09
CA ASP A 106 11.05 -4.10 -11.30
C ASP A 106 12.20 -4.44 -10.34
N LYS A 107 12.91 -3.43 -9.82
CA LYS A 107 14.10 -3.59 -8.95
C LYS A 107 13.94 -2.93 -7.58
N TYR A 108 13.27 -1.80 -7.53
CA TYR A 108 12.99 -1.05 -6.31
C TYR A 108 11.68 -1.56 -5.70
N LEU A 109 11.79 -2.16 -4.51
CA LEU A 109 10.67 -2.78 -3.81
C LEU A 109 9.53 -1.81 -3.48
N GLY A 110 9.85 -0.53 -3.27
CA GLY A 110 8.89 0.50 -2.91
C GLY A 110 8.65 0.64 -1.40
N PRO A 111 8.10 1.79 -0.98
CA PRO A 111 7.97 2.16 0.44
C PRO A 111 7.11 1.21 1.25
N ALA A 112 6.04 0.64 0.68
CA ALA A 112 5.16 -0.25 1.44
C ALA A 112 5.85 -1.57 1.83
N VAL A 113 6.76 -2.05 0.98
CA VAL A 113 7.49 -3.31 1.20
C VAL A 113 8.65 -3.08 2.15
N LEU A 114 9.31 -1.94 2.03
CA LEU A 114 10.44 -1.56 2.89
C LEU A 114 10.03 -1.21 4.34
N MET A 115 8.73 -1.02 4.59
CA MET A 115 8.17 -0.74 5.91
C MET A 115 7.89 -2.01 6.72
N GLN A 116 7.89 -3.19 6.08
CA GLN A 116 7.55 -4.47 6.71
C GLN A 116 8.61 -4.96 7.70
#